data_AF-A0A350LVS3-F1
#
_entry.id   AF-A0A350LVS3-F1
#
_cell.length_a   1.000
_cell.length_b   1.000
_cell.length_c   1.000
_cell.angle_alpha   90.00
_cell.angle_beta   90.00
_cell.angle_gamma   90.00
#
_symmetry.space_group_name_H-M   'P 1'
#
loop_
_entity.id
_entity.type
_entity.pdbx_description
1 polymer ?
#
loop_
_entity_poly.entity_id
_entity_poly.type
_entity_poly.pdbx_seq_one_letter_code
_entity_poly.pdbx_strand_id
1 'polypeptide(L)'
;MQEFVREDVRVRFIGDRYRLEPGLRALMEETEEMTAHCTRLNLTIAINYGGRDEVARAMRRLARDVAEGRLDPDTVDEQTLPRYLDTRVLPDPDLVIRTS
;
A
#
# COMPACT_ATOMS: atom_id res chain seq x y z
N MET A 1 10.15 8.78 -14.46
CA MET A 1 10.84 7.79 -13.61
C MET A 1 12.24 8.27 -13.20
N GLN A 2 13.14 8.61 -14.13
CA GLN A 2 14.48 9.14 -13.79
C GLN A 2 14.47 10.39 -12.91
N GLU A 3 13.45 11.25 -13.05
CA GLU A 3 13.30 12.43 -12.20
C GLU A 3 13.11 12.06 -10.72
N PHE A 4 12.32 11.03 -10.41
CA PHE A 4 12.09 10.61 -9.03
C PHE A 4 13.39 10.12 -8.38
N VAL A 5 14.21 9.37 -9.12
CA VAL A 5 15.51 8.91 -8.63
C VAL A 5 16.46 10.10 -8.42
N ARG A 6 16.50 11.05 -9.37
CA ARG A 6 17.31 12.26 -9.25
C ARG A 6 16.94 13.08 -8.01
N GLU A 7 15.64 13.15 -7.73
CA GLU A 7 15.07 13.83 -6.57
C GLU A 7 15.05 12.94 -5.30
N ASP A 8 15.64 11.75 -5.30
CA ASP A 8 15.62 10.81 -4.16
C ASP A 8 14.21 10.54 -3.58
N VAL A 9 13.23 10.37 -4.47
CA VAL A 9 11.82 10.10 -4.13
C VAL A 9 11.54 8.60 -4.29
N ARG A 10 11.15 7.95 -3.19
CA ARG A 10 10.64 6.58 -3.19
C ARG A 10 9.15 6.55 -3.46
N VAL A 11 8.77 6.00 -4.61
CA VAL A 11 7.37 5.91 -5.04
C VAL A 11 6.76 4.58 -4.59
N ARG A 12 5.50 4.60 -4.15
CA ARG A 12 4.69 3.41 -3.86
C ARG A 12 3.27 3.62 -4.36
N PHE A 13 2.59 2.54 -4.71
CA PHE A 13 1.18 2.57 -5.10
C PHE A 13 0.31 1.76 -4.14
N ILE A 14 -0.83 2.33 -3.74
CA ILE A 14 -1.86 1.67 -2.93
C ILE A 14 -3.19 1.60 -3.70
N GLY A 15 -4.01 0.60 -3.39
CA GLY A 15 -5.28 0.35 -4.09
C GLY A 15 -5.33 -0.98 -4.84
N ASP A 16 -6.46 -1.24 -5.50
CA ASP A 16 -6.66 -2.49 -6.22
C ASP A 16 -6.02 -2.45 -7.62
N ARG A 17 -4.87 -3.14 -7.73
CA ARG A 17 -4.08 -3.24 -8.97
C ARG A 17 -4.68 -4.22 -9.99
N TYR A 18 -5.48 -5.19 -9.57
CA TYR A 18 -5.94 -6.27 -10.47
C TYR A 18 -6.91 -5.77 -11.54
N ARG A 19 -7.62 -4.68 -11.26
CA ARG A 19 -8.53 -4.01 -12.20
C ARG A 19 -7.83 -3.08 -13.20
N LEU A 20 -6.53 -2.85 -13.06
CA LEU A 20 -5.76 -1.97 -13.94
C LEU A 20 -5.26 -2.73 -15.17
N GLU A 21 -5.05 -2.01 -16.26
CA GLU A 21 -4.48 -2.59 -17.48
C GLU A 21 -3.05 -3.11 -17.23
N PRO A 22 -2.64 -4.21 -17.89
CA PRO A 22 -1.31 -4.81 -17.67
C PRO A 22 -0.15 -3.83 -17.86
N GLY A 23 -0.22 -2.93 -18.84
CA GLY A 23 0.81 -1.93 -19.09
C GLY A 23 0.96 -0.94 -17.94
N LEU A 24 -0.15 -0.53 -17.32
CA LEU A 24 -0.11 0.34 -16.15
C LEU A 24 0.47 -0.38 -14.94
N ARG A 25 0.11 -1.66 -14.72
CA ARG A 25 0.72 -2.46 -13.64
C ARG A 25 2.23 -2.59 -13.80
N ALA A 26 2.70 -2.89 -15.00
CA ALA A 26 4.13 -2.99 -15.29
C ALA A 26 4.86 -1.68 -15.01
N LEU A 27 4.27 -0.54 -15.42
CA LEU A 27 4.84 0.78 -15.14
C LEU A 27 4.90 1.08 -13.63
N MET A 28 3.88 0.68 -12.88
CA MET A 28 3.85 0.85 -11.42
C MET A 28 4.95 0.02 -10.76
N GLU A 29 5.09 -1.25 -11.15
CA GLU A 29 6.13 -2.16 -10.65
C GLU A 29 7.54 -1.63 -10.97
N GLU A 30 7.79 -1.25 -12.23
CA GLU A 30 9.07 -0.66 -12.65
C GLU A 30 9.40 0.60 -11.84
N THR A 31 8.42 1.48 -11.62
CA THR A 31 8.62 2.71 -10.85
C THR A 31 8.95 2.41 -9.38
N GLU A 32 8.25 1.46 -8.76
CA GLU A 32 8.51 1.04 -7.37
C GLU A 32 9.91 0.43 -7.23
N GLU A 33 10.31 -0.44 -8.15
CA GLU A 33 11.64 -1.07 -8.16
C GLU A 33 12.76 -0.03 -8.36
N MET A 34 12.61 0.84 -9.36
CA MET A 34 13.61 1.87 -9.68
C MET A 34 13.83 2.84 -8.51
N THR A 35 12.79 3.10 -7.70
CA THR A 35 12.85 4.08 -6.61
C THR A 35 12.96 3.46 -5.22
N ALA A 36 13.02 2.13 -5.11
CA ALA A 36 12.98 1.40 -3.83
C ALA A 36 14.11 1.78 -2.86
N HIS A 37 15.25 2.19 -3.40
CA HIS A 37 16.45 2.58 -2.65
C HIS A 37 16.43 4.04 -2.18
N CYS A 38 15.51 4.86 -2.69
CA CYS A 38 15.41 6.26 -2.33
C CYS A 38 14.90 6.45 -0.90
N THR A 39 15.35 7.50 -0.22
CA THR A 39 15.04 7.69 1.22
C THR A 39 14.59 9.08 1.63
N ARG A 40 14.88 10.12 0.85
CA ARG A 40 14.52 11.52 1.18
C ARG A 40 13.02 11.76 1.27
N LEU A 41 12.23 11.22 0.35
CA LEU A 41 10.78 11.42 0.32
C LEU A 41 10.03 10.15 -0.05
N ASN A 42 8.95 9.84 0.66
CA ASN A 42 8.05 8.75 0.30
C ASN A 42 6.81 9.34 -0.40
N LEU A 43 6.63 9.06 -1.68
CA LEU A 43 5.45 9.44 -2.46
C LEU A 43 4.54 8.21 -2.63
N THR A 44 3.43 8.21 -1.91
CA THR A 44 2.43 7.13 -2.03
C THR A 44 1.25 7.61 -2.88
N ILE A 45 1.03 6.94 -4.01
CA ILE A 45 -0.01 7.27 -4.97
C ILE A 45 -1.16 6.27 -4.83
N ALA A 46 -2.35 6.78 -4.52
CA ALA A 46 -3.56 5.99 -4.39
C ALA A 46 -4.26 5.87 -5.76
N ILE A 47 -4.23 4.69 -6.39
CA ILE A 47 -4.86 4.43 -7.69
C ILE A 47 -5.90 3.33 -7.52
N ASN A 48 -7.13 3.57 -7.98
CA ASN A 48 -8.26 2.65 -7.76
C ASN A 48 -8.35 2.24 -6.27
N TYR A 49 -8.18 3.23 -5.39
CA TYR A 49 -8.11 3.06 -3.96
C TYR A 49 -9.36 3.64 -3.30
N GLY A 50 -9.90 2.91 -2.32
CA GLY A 50 -10.90 3.43 -1.40
C GLY A 50 -10.70 2.76 -0.04
N GLY A 51 -10.78 3.54 1.04
CA GLY A 51 -10.49 3.01 2.39
C GLY A 51 -11.38 1.82 2.78
N ARG A 52 -12.65 1.81 2.38
CA ARG A 52 -13.53 0.65 2.61
C ARG A 52 -13.13 -0.59 1.82
N ASP A 53 -12.67 -0.40 0.59
CA ASP A 53 -12.16 -1.50 -0.25
C ASP A 53 -10.87 -2.07 0.33
N GLU A 54 -9.94 -1.19 0.75
CA GLU A 54 -8.70 -1.60 1.40
C GLU A 54 -8.97 -2.43 2.66
N VAL A 55 -9.85 -1.95 3.55
CA VAL A 55 -10.23 -2.70 4.76
C VAL A 55 -10.83 -4.06 4.39
N ALA A 56 -11.69 -4.14 3.38
CA ALA A 56 -12.25 -5.42 2.93
C ALA A 56 -11.16 -6.37 2.40
N ARG A 57 -10.18 -5.88 1.62
CA ARG A 57 -9.04 -6.67 1.15
C ARG A 57 -8.13 -7.11 2.29
N ALA A 58 -7.85 -6.22 3.25
CA ALA A 58 -7.07 -6.50 4.44
C ALA A 58 -7.73 -7.60 5.30
N MET A 59 -9.03 -7.49 5.57
CA MET A 59 -9.78 -8.49 6.34
C MET A 59 -9.82 -9.86 5.65
N ARG A 60 -9.93 -9.91 4.31
CA ARG A 60 -9.82 -11.18 3.57
C ARG A 60 -8.44 -11.83 3.74
N ARG A 61 -7.36 -11.04 3.72
CA ARG A 61 -5.99 -11.54 3.95
C ARG A 61 -5.85 -12.07 5.39
N LEU A 62 -6.33 -11.31 6.38
CA LEU A 62 -6.32 -11.71 7.79
C LEU A 62 -7.10 -13.00 8.02
N ALA A 63 -8.34 -13.09 7.52
CA ALA A 63 -9.17 -14.28 7.65
C ALA A 63 -8.54 -15.52 7.01
N ARG A 64 -7.79 -15.33 5.91
CA ARG A 64 -7.04 -16.41 5.26
C ARG A 64 -5.88 -16.90 6.14
N ASP A 65 -5.14 -15.99 6.76
CA ASP A 65 -4.07 -16.35 7.68
C ASP A 65 -4.59 -17.08 8.93
N VAL A 66 -5.76 -16.70 9.44
CA VAL A 66 -6.45 -17.44 10.52
C VAL A 66 -6.84 -18.84 10.06
N ALA A 67 -7.49 -18.96 8.90
CA ALA A 67 -7.90 -20.26 8.35
C ALA A 67 -6.71 -21.19 8.06
N GLU A 68 -5.56 -20.64 7.70
CA GLU A 68 -4.33 -21.38 7.43
C GLU A 68 -3.47 -21.60 8.70
N GLY A 69 -3.96 -21.20 9.89
CA GLY A 69 -3.30 -21.41 11.18
C GLY A 69 -2.07 -20.54 11.42
N ARG A 70 -1.86 -19.49 10.62
CA ARG A 70 -0.75 -18.53 10.76
C ARG A 70 -1.02 -17.42 11.76
N LEU A 71 -2.30 -17.18 12.07
CA LEU A 71 -2.75 -16.16 13.01
C LEU A 71 -3.79 -16.76 13.96
N ASP A 72 -3.57 -16.61 15.25
CA ASP A 72 -4.55 -16.99 16.26
C ASP A 72 -5.60 -15.86 16.38
N PRO A 73 -6.89 -16.11 16.13
CA PRO A 73 -7.93 -15.09 16.22
C PRO A 73 -8.03 -14.45 17.60
N ASP A 74 -7.66 -15.15 18.67
CA ASP A 74 -7.72 -14.62 20.04
C ASP A 74 -6.55 -13.65 20.33
N THR A 75 -5.53 -13.64 19.48
CA THR A 75 -4.39 -12.71 19.57
C THR A 75 -4.57 -11.45 18.73
N VAL A 76 -5.66 -11.35 17.97
CA VAL A 76 -5.93 -10.20 17.11
C VAL A 76 -6.23 -8.96 17.93
N ASP A 77 -5.47 -7.90 17.65
CA ASP A 77 -5.55 -6.62 18.33
C ASP A 77 -5.54 -5.43 17.35
N GLU A 78 -5.53 -4.22 17.90
CA GLU A 78 -5.46 -2.96 17.15
C GLU A 78 -4.21 -2.84 16.26
N GLN A 79 -3.13 -3.54 16.59
CA GLN A 79 -1.87 -3.53 15.83
C GLN A 79 -1.85 -4.58 14.72
N THR A 80 -2.79 -5.52 14.75
CA THR A 80 -2.88 -6.62 13.78
C THR A 80 -3.39 -6.14 12.44
N LEU A 81 -4.52 -5.41 12.41
CA LEU A 81 -5.12 -4.94 11.15
C LEU A 81 -4.19 -4.02 10.33
N PRO A 82 -3.47 -3.03 10.91
CA PRO A 82 -2.55 -2.19 10.17
C PRO A 82 -1.52 -2.96 9.33
N ARG A 83 -1.09 -4.15 9.78
CA ARG A 83 -0.15 -5.01 9.05
C ARG A 83 -0.74 -5.58 7.75
N TYR A 84 -2.06 -5.63 7.64
CA TYR A 84 -2.79 -6.11 6.48
C TYR A 84 -3.23 -4.98 5.54
N LEU A 85 -3.07 -3.71 5.90
CA LEU A 85 -3.36 -2.58 5.01
C LEU A 85 -2.29 -2.45 3.92
N ASP A 86 -2.64 -1.78 2.81
CA ASP A 86 -1.67 -1.46 1.77
C ASP A 86 -0.68 -0.39 2.26
N THR A 87 -1.10 0.44 3.22
CA THR A 87 -0.30 1.48 3.88
C THR A 87 0.60 0.98 5.01
N ARG A 88 0.67 -0.33 5.30
CA ARG A 88 1.38 -0.91 6.47
C ARG A 88 2.84 -0.50 6.70
N VAL A 89 3.50 0.08 5.69
CA VAL A 89 4.90 0.55 5.74
C VAL A 89 5.02 2.06 5.92
N LEU A 90 3.90 2.74 6.10
CA LEU A 90 3.77 4.18 6.21
C LEU A 90 3.24 4.55 7.60
N PRO A 91 3.68 5.68 8.17
CA PRO A 91 3.05 6.23 9.37
C PRO A 91 1.64 6.74 9.03
N ASP A 92 0.85 6.97 10.08
CA ASP A 92 -0.44 7.63 9.95
C ASP A 92 -0.28 9.07 9.43
N PRO A 93 -1.25 9.58 8.64
CA PRO A 93 -1.20 10.93 8.14
C PRO A 93 -1.47 11.96 9.25
N ASP A 94 -0.52 12.86 9.49
CA ASP A 94 -0.71 14.00 10.41
C ASP A 94 -1.65 15.07 9.85
N LEU A 95 -1.69 15.21 8.51
CA LEU A 95 -2.43 16.25 7.81
C LEU A 95 -3.13 15.67 6.57
N VAL A 96 -4.44 15.88 6.50
CA VAL A 96 -5.26 15.53 5.34
C VAL A 96 -5.73 16.82 4.67
N ILE A 97 -5.29 17.03 3.43
CA ILE A 97 -5.72 18.15 2.60
C ILE A 97 -6.67 17.63 1.52
N ARG A 98 -7.84 18.25 1.40
CA ARG A 98 -8.80 17.98 0.32
C ARG A 98 -9.08 19.27 -0.44
N THR A 99 -8.67 19.31 -1.70
CA THR A 99 -9.04 20.36 -2.65
C THR A 99 -10.30 19.94 -3.43
N SER A 100 -11.02 20.91 -3.98
CA SER A 100 -12.25 20.73 -4.75
C SER A 100 -11.99 20.37 -6.21
#